data_AF-A0A5C7LAC8-F1
#
_entry.id   AF-A0A5C7LAC8-F1
#
_cell.length_a   1.000
_cell.length_b   1.000
_cell.length_c   1.000
_cell.angle_alpha   90.00
_cell.angle_beta   90.00
_cell.angle_gamma   90.00
#
_symmetry.space_group_name_H-M   'P 1'
#
loop_
_entity.id
_entity.type
_entity.pdbx_description
1 polymer ?
#
loop_
_entity_poly.entity_id
_entity_poly.type
_entity_poly.pdbx_seq_one_letter_code
_entity_poly.pdbx_strand_id
1 'polypeptide(L)'
;MFGYPEDEQYFAGLLSGGKLDVLEEKYGHLFDFREPSLKRAEFNVLRGKLLPDLMRRFDGRCGLQIERICEGDVSLAVDHFIPLSSNILNKELRHLRAVAGKKVATQSFGSNHPDNLVLACSACNSYKKHRFPDKALVNRVLKNKL
;
A
#
# COMPACT_ATOMS: atom_id res chain seq x y z
N MET A 1 14.98 -1.83 -6.85
CA MET A 1 14.71 -3.28 -6.97
C MET A 1 14.35 -3.84 -5.61
N PHE A 2 13.67 -4.99 -5.58
CA PHE A 2 13.41 -5.70 -4.33
C PHE A 2 14.73 -6.09 -3.67
N GLY A 3 14.81 -5.92 -2.35
CA GLY A 3 15.98 -6.35 -1.58
C GLY A 3 16.07 -7.86 -1.38
N TYR A 4 14.94 -8.58 -1.58
CA TYR A 4 14.84 -10.02 -1.40
C TYR A 4 13.90 -10.64 -2.45
N PRO A 5 14.25 -11.80 -3.04
CA PRO A 5 13.41 -12.48 -4.03
C PRO A 5 12.02 -12.88 -3.51
N GLU A 6 11.88 -13.21 -2.23
CA GLU A 6 10.58 -13.65 -1.69
C GLU A 6 9.58 -12.51 -1.62
N ASP A 7 10.03 -11.25 -1.49
CA ASP A 7 9.15 -10.09 -1.54
C ASP A 7 8.60 -9.91 -2.97
N GLU A 8 9.47 -10.04 -3.98
CA GLU A 8 9.08 -9.95 -5.38
C GLU A 8 8.06 -11.05 -5.73
N GLN A 9 8.31 -12.28 -5.31
CA GLN A 9 7.38 -13.41 -5.48
C GLN A 9 6.06 -13.17 -4.75
N TYR A 10 6.09 -12.62 -3.54
CA TYR A 10 4.89 -12.26 -2.80
C TYR A 10 4.03 -11.25 -3.57
N PHE A 11 4.65 -10.16 -4.04
CA PHE A 11 3.93 -9.13 -4.80
C PHE A 11 3.48 -9.63 -6.17
N ALA A 12 4.24 -10.51 -6.83
CA ALA A 12 3.80 -11.17 -8.07
C ALA A 12 2.55 -12.02 -7.81
N GLY A 13 2.58 -12.84 -6.75
CA GLY A 13 1.42 -13.64 -6.34
C GLY A 13 0.18 -12.80 -6.02
N LEU A 14 0.40 -11.63 -5.40
CA LEU A 14 -0.66 -10.70 -4.98
C LEU A 14 -1.25 -9.88 -6.14
N LEU A 15 -0.41 -9.33 -7.02
CA LEU A 15 -0.80 -8.33 -8.03
C LEU A 15 -0.94 -8.91 -9.43
N SER A 16 -0.09 -9.87 -9.80
CA SER A 16 0.03 -10.39 -11.18
C SER A 16 -0.27 -11.88 -11.32
N GLY A 17 -0.78 -12.52 -10.26
CA GLY A 17 -1.08 -13.95 -10.27
C GLY A 17 0.17 -14.84 -10.38
N GLY A 18 1.31 -14.34 -9.92
CA GLY A 18 2.61 -15.04 -9.94
C GLY A 18 3.48 -14.75 -11.16
N LYS A 19 3.05 -13.86 -12.06
CA LYS A 19 3.78 -13.51 -13.29
C LYS A 19 4.72 -12.32 -13.06
N LEU A 20 6.04 -12.54 -13.06
CA LEU A 20 7.04 -11.52 -12.75
C LEU A 20 7.11 -10.41 -13.81
N ASP A 21 7.06 -10.79 -15.09
CA ASP A 21 6.95 -9.88 -16.24
C ASP A 21 5.77 -8.92 -16.08
N VAL A 22 4.59 -9.44 -15.75
CA VAL A 22 3.39 -8.62 -15.54
C VAL A 22 3.52 -7.74 -14.29
N LEU A 23 4.21 -8.21 -13.23
CA LEU A 23 4.48 -7.38 -12.05
C LEU A 23 5.30 -6.16 -12.43
N GLU A 24 6.39 -6.35 -13.17
CA GLU A 24 7.29 -5.29 -13.60
C GLU A 24 6.59 -4.31 -14.56
N GLU A 25 6.01 -4.81 -15.66
CA GLU A 25 5.44 -3.99 -16.72
C GLU A 25 4.20 -3.21 -16.26
N LYS A 26 3.29 -3.88 -15.54
CA LYS A 26 1.98 -3.30 -15.20
C LYS A 26 1.96 -2.62 -13.84
N TYR A 27 2.72 -3.12 -12.88
CA TYR A 27 2.65 -2.69 -11.48
C TYR A 27 3.97 -2.10 -10.97
N GLY A 28 5.03 -2.06 -11.77
CA GLY A 28 6.34 -1.52 -11.38
C GLY A 28 6.25 -0.10 -10.82
N HIS A 29 5.37 0.74 -11.36
CA HIS A 29 5.14 2.11 -10.90
C HIS A 29 4.58 2.22 -9.47
N LEU A 30 4.04 1.13 -8.91
CA LEU A 30 3.56 1.09 -7.52
C LEU A 30 4.71 0.98 -6.51
N PHE A 31 5.92 0.69 -6.97
CA PHE A 31 7.09 0.47 -6.13
C PHE A 31 8.12 1.59 -6.25
N ASP A 32 8.71 1.96 -5.12
CA ASP A 32 9.82 2.87 -4.99
C ASP A 32 10.66 2.45 -3.78
N PHE A 33 11.84 1.91 -4.05
CA PHE A 33 12.71 1.32 -3.03
C PHE A 33 13.65 2.34 -2.37
N ARG A 34 13.53 3.64 -2.68
CA ARG A 34 14.28 4.71 -2.01
C ARG A 34 13.91 4.82 -0.54
N GLU A 35 14.71 5.58 0.22
CA GLU A 35 14.49 5.81 1.65
C GLU A 35 13.07 6.31 1.96
N PRO A 36 12.34 5.68 2.91
CA PRO A 36 10.97 6.07 3.24
C PRO A 36 10.82 7.53 3.70
N SER A 37 11.86 8.12 4.31
CA SER A 37 11.85 9.52 4.75
C SER A 37 11.72 10.49 3.57
N LEU A 38 12.43 10.22 2.47
CA LEU A 38 12.35 11.02 1.24
C LEU A 38 10.93 10.96 0.65
N LYS A 39 10.39 9.74 0.50
CA LYS A 39 9.04 9.52 -0.02
C LYS A 39 7.97 10.19 0.85
N ARG A 40 8.12 10.18 2.17
CA ARG A 40 7.21 10.88 3.09
C ARG A 40 7.27 12.39 2.92
N ALA A 41 8.47 12.96 2.75
CA ALA A 41 8.63 14.39 2.51
C ALA A 41 7.93 14.80 1.20
N GLU A 42 8.17 14.06 0.11
CA GLU A 42 7.50 14.26 -1.18
C GLU A 42 5.96 14.17 -1.04
N PHE A 43 5.47 13.13 -0.37
CA PHE A 43 4.04 12.93 -0.14
C PHE A 43 3.40 14.09 0.64
N ASN A 44 4.06 14.56 1.70
CA ASN A 44 3.52 15.63 2.54
C ASN A 44 3.34 16.95 1.77
N VAL A 45 4.20 17.23 0.78
CA VAL A 45 4.04 18.38 -0.11
C VAL A 45 2.84 18.22 -1.05
N LEU A 46 2.59 17.00 -1.53
CA LEU A 46 1.53 16.71 -2.50
C LEU A 46 0.16 16.45 -1.88
N ARG A 47 0.10 15.99 -0.63
CA ARG A 47 -1.11 15.44 0.02
C ARG A 47 -2.32 16.36 -0.06
N GLY A 48 -2.14 17.66 0.15
CA GLY A 48 -3.24 18.63 0.10
C GLY A 48 -3.90 18.73 -1.28
N LYS A 49 -3.11 18.56 -2.35
CA LYS A 49 -3.60 18.57 -3.74
C LYS A 49 -4.21 17.24 -4.14
N LEU A 50 -3.71 16.13 -3.58
CA LEU A 50 -4.17 14.78 -3.89
C LEU A 50 -5.56 14.47 -3.32
N LEU A 51 -5.94 15.09 -2.21
CA LEU A 51 -7.21 14.78 -1.54
C LEU A 51 -8.44 15.07 -2.42
N PRO A 52 -8.61 16.27 -3.03
CA PRO A 52 -9.73 16.53 -3.92
C PRO A 52 -9.80 15.58 -5.12
N ASP A 53 -8.65 15.22 -5.71
CA ASP A 53 -8.58 14.30 -6.84
C ASP A 53 -9.06 12.90 -6.45
N LEU A 54 -8.63 12.42 -5.29
CA LEU A 54 -9.04 11.11 -4.77
C LEU A 54 -10.49 11.14 -4.29
N MET A 55 -10.99 12.24 -3.72
CA MET A 55 -12.41 12.41 -3.42
C MET A 55 -13.26 12.28 -4.69
N ARG A 56 -12.87 12.89 -5.81
CA ARG A 56 -13.57 12.69 -7.09
C ARG A 56 -13.44 11.25 -7.59
N ARG A 57 -12.24 10.66 -7.53
CA ARG A 57 -11.98 9.29 -8.01
C ARG A 57 -12.80 8.22 -7.27
N PHE A 58 -13.07 8.44 -5.99
CA PHE A 58 -13.78 7.48 -5.13
C PHE A 58 -15.19 7.95 -4.74
N ASP A 59 -15.78 8.90 -5.47
CA ASP A 59 -17.12 9.44 -5.23
C ASP A 59 -17.37 9.86 -3.77
N GLY A 60 -16.35 10.46 -3.16
CA GLY A 60 -16.40 10.91 -1.76
C GLY A 60 -16.51 9.77 -0.75
N ARG A 61 -16.16 8.54 -1.10
CA ARG A 61 -16.23 7.37 -0.22
C ARG A 61 -14.86 6.74 0.00
N CYS A 62 -14.71 6.02 1.11
CA CYS A 62 -13.55 5.18 1.34
C CYS A 62 -13.41 4.19 0.18
N GLY A 63 -12.28 4.20 -0.51
CA GLY A 63 -11.92 3.27 -1.58
C GLY A 63 -11.52 1.89 -1.07
N LEU A 64 -11.15 1.75 0.22
CA LEU A 64 -10.82 0.46 0.80
C LEU A 64 -12.06 -0.40 1.05
N GLN A 65 -13.21 0.18 1.44
CA GLN A 65 -14.50 -0.51 1.66
C GLN A 65 -14.38 -1.88 2.35
N ILE A 66 -13.62 -1.96 3.44
CA ILE A 66 -13.41 -3.21 4.17
C ILE A 66 -14.73 -3.57 4.87
N GLU A 67 -15.25 -4.76 4.60
CA GLU A 67 -16.54 -5.21 5.12
C GLU A 67 -16.55 -5.14 6.65
N ARG A 68 -17.65 -4.66 7.24
CA ARG A 68 -17.87 -4.53 8.70
C ARG A 68 -16.92 -3.58 9.44
N ILE A 69 -15.98 -2.94 8.75
CA ILE A 69 -15.00 -2.00 9.33
C ILE A 69 -15.16 -0.60 8.73
N CYS A 70 -15.56 -0.52 7.46
CA CYS A 70 -15.65 0.75 6.73
C CYS A 70 -16.68 1.70 7.34
N GLU A 71 -16.28 2.96 7.51
CA GLU A 71 -17.13 4.07 7.99
C GLU A 71 -17.69 4.90 6.83
N GLY A 72 -17.62 4.40 5.59
CA GLY A 72 -18.14 5.08 4.41
C GLY A 72 -17.32 6.31 4.04
N ASP A 73 -17.87 7.50 4.31
CA ASP A 73 -17.37 8.82 3.93
C ASP A 73 -16.82 9.64 5.12
N VAL A 74 -16.75 9.03 6.30
CA VAL A 74 -16.28 9.69 7.53
C VAL A 74 -14.74 9.74 7.58
N SER A 75 -14.20 10.92 7.92
CA SER A 75 -12.77 11.15 8.20
C SER A 75 -11.83 10.60 7.13
N LEU A 76 -12.14 10.86 5.86
CA LEU A 76 -11.38 10.38 4.72
C LEU A 76 -9.99 11.04 4.64
N ALA A 77 -8.98 10.22 4.36
CA ALA A 77 -7.62 10.65 4.15
C ALA A 77 -6.98 9.90 2.98
N VAL A 78 -5.98 10.54 2.36
CA VAL A 78 -5.11 9.89 1.38
C VAL A 78 -4.17 8.94 2.09
N ASP A 79 -4.11 7.69 1.62
CA ASP A 79 -3.21 6.65 2.11
C ASP A 79 -2.57 5.88 0.93
N HIS A 80 -1.48 5.16 1.18
CA HIS A 80 -0.76 4.36 0.18
C HIS A 80 -1.22 2.91 0.20
N PHE A 81 -1.86 2.41 -0.85
CA PHE A 81 -2.32 1.03 -1.02
C PHE A 81 -1.25 -0.01 -0.68
N ILE A 82 -0.08 0.08 -1.32
CA ILE A 82 1.16 -0.55 -0.88
C ILE A 82 1.88 0.46 0.02
N PRO A 83 2.12 0.16 1.31
CA PRO A 83 2.73 1.10 2.24
C PRO A 83 4.15 1.50 1.79
N LEU A 84 4.53 2.75 2.02
CA LEU A 84 5.88 3.25 1.73
C LEU A 84 6.97 2.40 2.39
N SER A 85 6.71 1.92 3.60
CA SER A 85 7.56 0.93 4.27
C SER A 85 6.77 -0.02 5.16
N SER A 86 7.24 -1.25 5.30
CA SER A 86 6.62 -2.29 6.12
C SER A 86 7.64 -3.28 6.65
N ASN A 87 7.37 -3.90 7.79
CA ASN A 87 8.12 -5.04 8.31
C ASN A 87 7.29 -6.33 8.33
N ILE A 88 6.14 -6.34 7.66
CA ILE A 88 5.22 -7.47 7.66
C ILE A 88 5.87 -8.67 6.96
N LEU A 89 6.43 -8.49 5.75
CA LEU A 89 7.06 -9.60 5.02
C LEU A 89 8.30 -10.16 5.75
N ASN A 90 9.06 -9.30 6.43
CA ASN A 90 10.13 -9.75 7.33
C ASN A 90 9.64 -10.67 8.45
N LYS A 91 8.45 -10.44 9.00
CA LYS A 91 7.85 -11.30 10.03
C LYS A 91 7.22 -12.55 9.44
N GLU A 92 6.54 -12.43 8.30
CA GLU A 92 5.73 -13.49 7.72
C GLU A 92 6.55 -14.47 6.88
N LEU A 93 7.40 -13.96 5.97
CA LEU A 93 8.18 -14.78 5.04
C LEU A 93 9.52 -15.23 5.64
N ARG A 94 10.13 -14.37 6.46
CA ARG A 94 11.49 -14.60 7.02
C ARG A 94 11.46 -14.98 8.50
N HIS A 95 10.28 -14.98 9.12
CA HIS A 95 10.09 -15.30 10.54
C HIS A 95 10.95 -14.48 11.50
N LEU A 96 11.33 -13.26 11.11
CA LEU A 96 12.16 -12.39 11.92
C LEU A 96 11.38 -11.92 13.15
N ARG A 97 11.99 -12.11 14.33
CA ARG A 97 11.44 -11.65 15.60
C ARG A 97 12.12 -10.36 16.04
N ALA A 98 11.37 -9.56 16.79
CA ALA A 98 11.91 -8.39 17.44
C ALA A 98 12.99 -8.82 18.45
N VAL A 99 14.14 -8.16 18.42
CA VAL A 99 15.11 -8.23 19.51
C VAL A 99 14.58 -7.38 20.67
N ALA A 100 14.85 -7.75 21.92
CA ALA A 100 14.38 -7.01 23.09
C ALA A 100 14.71 -5.50 22.95
N GLY A 101 13.69 -4.65 23.12
CA GLY A 101 13.80 -3.19 22.98
C GLY A 101 13.88 -2.66 21.54
N LYS A 102 13.86 -3.52 20.50
CA LYS A 102 13.99 -3.11 19.10
C LYS A 102 12.84 -3.65 18.23
N LYS A 103 12.36 -2.84 17.29
CA LYS A 103 11.40 -3.29 16.28
C LYS A 103 12.10 -4.13 15.20
N VAL A 104 11.37 -5.07 14.59
CA VAL A 104 11.83 -5.74 13.36
C VAL A 104 12.06 -4.66 12.28
N ALA A 105 13.20 -4.75 11.61
CA ALA A 105 13.59 -3.83 10.56
C ALA A 105 12.49 -3.70 9.49
N THR A 106 12.22 -2.47 9.07
CA THR A 106 11.27 -2.17 7.99
C THR A 106 11.99 -2.11 6.65
N GLN A 107 11.31 -2.53 5.60
CA GLN A 107 11.77 -2.41 4.22
C GLN A 107 10.95 -1.35 3.50
N SER A 108 11.55 -0.72 2.50
CA SER A 108 10.89 0.27 1.65
C SER A 108 10.21 -0.41 0.46
N PHE A 109 8.94 -0.08 0.19
CA PHE A 109 8.16 -0.69 -0.88
C PHE A 109 7.40 0.32 -1.74
N GLY A 110 6.27 0.84 -1.27
CA GLY A 110 5.33 1.59 -2.10
C GLY A 110 5.86 2.93 -2.59
N SER A 111 5.37 3.38 -3.74
CA SER A 111 5.66 4.69 -4.35
C SER A 111 4.60 5.73 -4.00
N ASN A 112 4.88 7.00 -4.32
CA ASN A 112 3.89 8.09 -4.28
C ASN A 112 3.06 8.20 -5.57
N HIS A 113 3.12 7.21 -6.45
CA HIS A 113 2.37 7.23 -7.71
C HIS A 113 0.85 7.28 -7.44
N PRO A 114 0.05 8.05 -8.19
CA PRO A 114 -1.39 8.17 -7.97
C PRO A 114 -2.15 6.84 -7.89
N ASP A 115 -1.70 5.82 -8.62
CA ASP A 115 -2.33 4.48 -8.58
C ASP A 115 -2.04 3.70 -7.31
N ASN A 116 -0.94 4.02 -6.62
CA ASN A 116 -0.67 3.52 -5.29
C ASN A 116 -1.43 4.31 -4.21
N LEU A 117 -2.15 5.38 -4.54
CA LEU A 117 -2.90 6.16 -3.56
C LEU A 117 -4.37 5.74 -3.51
N VAL A 118 -4.96 5.77 -2.32
CA VAL A 118 -6.36 5.43 -2.06
C VAL A 118 -6.95 6.44 -1.07
N LEU A 119 -8.26 6.69 -1.20
CA LEU A 119 -9.01 7.41 -0.19
C LEU A 119 -9.47 6.42 0.88
N ALA A 120 -9.16 6.63 2.14
CA ALA A 120 -9.49 5.68 3.22
C ALA A 120 -10.11 6.39 4.41
N CYS A 121 -11.17 5.80 4.98
CA CYS A 121 -11.66 6.19 6.30
C CYS A 121 -10.67 5.76 7.40
N SER A 122 -10.82 6.36 8.58
CA SER A 122 -9.93 6.14 9.71
C SER A 122 -9.86 4.66 10.14
N ALA A 123 -11.02 3.98 10.17
CA ALA A 123 -11.10 2.57 10.54
C ALA A 123 -10.41 1.64 9.53
N CYS A 124 -10.65 1.82 8.23
CA CYS A 124 -10.01 1.00 7.19
C CYS A 124 -8.49 1.20 7.16
N ASN A 125 -8.03 2.46 7.29
CA ASN A 125 -6.60 2.77 7.35
C ASN A 125 -5.94 2.10 8.56
N SER A 126 -6.58 2.19 9.73
CA SER A 126 -6.08 1.56 10.97
C SER A 126 -6.01 0.04 10.85
N TYR A 127 -7.03 -0.59 10.26
CA TYR A 127 -7.05 -2.04 10.03
C TYR A 127 -5.90 -2.49 9.12
N LYS A 128 -5.64 -1.73 8.05
CA LYS A 128 -4.59 -2.02 7.07
C LYS A 128 -3.17 -1.81 7.60
N LYS A 129 -2.95 -0.94 8.60
CA LYS A 129 -1.60 -0.60 9.12
C LYS A 129 -0.72 -1.81 9.45
N HIS A 130 -1.32 -2.96 9.76
CA HIS A 130 -0.64 -4.18 10.17
C HIS A 130 -0.80 -5.34 9.18
N ARG A 131 -1.31 -5.08 7.96
CA ARG A 131 -1.63 -6.11 6.96
C ARG A 131 -1.33 -5.60 5.56
N PHE A 132 -0.86 -6.48 4.69
CA PHE A 132 -0.96 -6.21 3.25
C PHE A 132 -2.39 -6.51 2.77
N PRO A 133 -2.85 -5.86 1.69
CA PRO A 133 -4.13 -6.17 1.06
C PRO A 133 -4.21 -7.64 0.64
N ASP A 134 -5.40 -8.23 0.72
CA ASP A 134 -5.66 -9.52 0.05
C ASP A 134 -5.99 -9.33 -1.43
N LYS A 135 -6.08 -10.44 -2.17
CA LYS A 135 -6.40 -10.41 -3.61
C LYS A 135 -7.75 -9.78 -3.93
N ALA A 136 -8.75 -9.93 -3.06
CA ALA A 136 -10.08 -9.36 -3.28
C ALA A 136 -10.02 -7.83 -3.20
N LEU A 137 -9.32 -7.32 -2.20
CA LEU A 137 -9.08 -5.89 -2.02
C LEU A 137 -8.21 -5.32 -3.14
N VAL A 138 -7.17 -6.03 -3.59
CA VAL A 138 -6.38 -5.68 -4.78
C VAL A 138 -7.26 -5.55 -6.02
N ASN A 139 -8.09 -6.55 -6.30
CA ASN A 139 -8.98 -6.52 -7.46
C ASN A 139 -9.93 -5.32 -7.39
N ARG A 140 -10.53 -5.06 -6.22
CA ARG A 140 -11.44 -3.93 -6.05
C ARG A 140 -10.74 -2.57 -6.18
N VAL A 141 -9.56 -2.42 -5.60
CA VAL A 141 -8.90 -1.11 -5.52
C VAL A 141 -8.07 -0.81 -6.75
N LEU A 142 -7.35 -1.78 -7.31
CA LEU A 142 -6.43 -1.55 -8.42
C LEU A 142 -7.00 -1.89 -9.79
N LYS A 143 -7.95 -2.84 -9.91
CA LYS A 143 -8.57 -3.14 -11.21
C LYS A 143 -9.72 -2.21 -11.58
N ASN A 144 -10.32 -1.52 -10.60
CA ASN A 144 -11.28 -0.44 -10.87
C ASN A 144 -10.57 0.90 -11.18
N LYS A 145 -9.23 0.91 -11.23
CA LYS A 145 -8.39 2.09 -11.51
C LYS A 145 -7.82 2.09 -12.94
N LEU A 146 -7.91 0.95 -13.64
CA LEU A 146 -7.33 0.68 -14.95
C LEU A 146 -8.44 0.46 -15.98
#